data_AF-W1PMF1-F1
#
_entry.id   AF-W1PMF1-F1
#
_cell.length_a   1.000
_cell.length_b   1.000
_cell.length_c   1.000
_cell.angle_alpha   90.00
_cell.angle_beta   90.00
_cell.angle_gamma   90.00
#
_symmetry.space_group_name_H-M   'P 1'
#
loop_
_entity.id
_entity.type
_entity.pdbx_description
1 polymer ?
#
loop_
_entity_poly.entity_id
_entity_poly.type
_entity_poly.pdbx_seq_one_letter_code
_entity_poly.pdbx_strand_id
1 'polypeptide(L)'
;MVAPLHPVAEANERSPFGDLTPEHFYDRHGITHSSSFMRNARGMNIFTQSWLPIDHDNKQVMGIVCLVHGYTGESSWFLQLTAVAIAKQGFACCALDHQGHGFSDGLSTHITNIEPVLR
;
A
#
# COMPACT_ATOMS: atom_id res chain seq x y z
N MET A 1 -4.17 -16.48 22.68
CA MET A 1 -4.44 -16.29 21.25
C MET A 1 -3.11 -16.07 20.55
N VAL A 2 -2.83 -16.83 19.48
CA VAL A 2 -1.65 -16.58 18.63
C VAL A 2 -1.97 -15.37 17.77
N ALA A 3 -1.05 -14.40 17.68
CA ALA A 3 -1.24 -13.26 16.78
C ALA A 3 -1.44 -13.77 15.34
N PRO A 4 -2.40 -13.22 14.57
CA PRO A 4 -2.57 -13.63 13.19
C PRO A 4 -1.25 -13.43 12.42
N LEU A 5 -0.86 -14.43 11.65
CA LEU A 5 0.39 -14.42 10.89
C LEU A 5 0.36 -13.29 9.86
N HIS A 6 1.48 -12.57 9.72
CA HIS A 6 1.61 -11.52 8.71
C HIS A 6 1.46 -12.12 7.30
N PRO A 7 0.74 -11.49 6.36
CA PRO A 7 0.45 -12.06 5.03
C PRO A 7 1.70 -12.39 4.19
N VAL A 8 2.87 -11.83 4.53
CA VAL A 8 4.16 -12.19 3.92
C VAL A 8 4.49 -13.68 4.03
N ALA A 9 3.93 -14.40 5.00
CA ALA A 9 4.12 -15.84 5.10
C ALA A 9 3.45 -16.63 3.97
N GLU A 10 2.53 -16.02 3.22
CA GLU A 10 1.90 -16.60 2.02
C GLU A 10 2.63 -16.22 0.73
N ALA A 11 3.62 -15.34 0.80
CA ALA A 11 4.43 -14.94 -0.36
C ALA A 11 5.39 -16.05 -0.80
N ASN A 12 5.78 -16.02 -2.06
CA ASN A 12 6.81 -16.89 -2.63
C ASN A 12 7.79 -16.09 -3.50
N GLU A 13 8.78 -16.76 -4.09
CA GLU A 13 9.81 -16.12 -4.93
C GLU A 13 9.25 -15.41 -6.17
N ARG A 14 8.01 -15.69 -6.57
CA ARG A 14 7.39 -15.16 -7.80
C ARG A 14 6.39 -14.06 -7.54
N SER A 15 5.77 -14.04 -6.36
CA SER A 15 4.62 -13.17 -6.08
C SER A 15 4.47 -12.89 -4.58
N PRO A 16 4.15 -11.63 -4.20
CA PRO A 16 3.77 -11.31 -2.83
C PRO A 16 2.47 -12.01 -2.38
N PHE A 17 1.69 -12.53 -3.34
CA PHE A 17 0.41 -13.21 -3.11
C PHE A 17 0.52 -14.74 -3.17
N GLY A 18 1.73 -15.29 -3.26
CA GLY A 18 1.93 -16.71 -3.45
C GLY A 18 1.38 -17.19 -4.80
N ASP A 19 0.52 -18.20 -4.77
CA ASP A 19 -0.11 -18.76 -5.97
C ASP A 19 -1.47 -18.13 -6.30
N LEU A 20 -1.91 -17.14 -5.52
CA LEU A 20 -3.18 -16.44 -5.75
C LEU A 20 -3.04 -15.27 -6.72
N THR A 21 -4.14 -14.97 -7.40
CA THR A 21 -4.32 -13.66 -8.03
C THR A 21 -4.50 -12.58 -6.95
N PRO A 22 -4.19 -11.30 -7.24
CA PRO A 22 -4.39 -10.21 -6.28
C PRO A 22 -5.83 -10.15 -5.74
N GLU A 23 -6.84 -10.30 -6.62
CA GLU A 23 -8.27 -10.31 -6.26
C GLU A 23 -8.58 -11.41 -5.23
N HIS A 24 -8.24 -12.67 -5.52
CA HIS A 24 -8.48 -13.77 -4.58
C HIS A 24 -7.68 -13.65 -3.28
N PHE A 25 -6.49 -13.04 -3.33
CA PHE A 25 -5.70 -12.77 -2.13
C PHE A 25 -6.36 -11.76 -1.20
N TYR A 26 -6.85 -10.65 -1.76
CA TYR A 26 -7.54 -9.62 -0.99
C TYR A 26 -8.88 -10.12 -0.44
N ASP A 27 -9.66 -10.85 -1.25
CA ASP A 27 -10.91 -11.48 -0.82
C ASP A 27 -10.69 -12.46 0.34
N ARG A 28 -9.67 -13.33 0.23
CA ARG A 28 -9.29 -14.26 1.31
C ARG A 28 -8.98 -13.52 2.62
N HIS A 29 -8.40 -12.33 2.53
CA HIS A 29 -8.07 -11.51 3.68
C HIS A 29 -9.19 -10.58 4.15
N GLY A 30 -10.34 -10.60 3.48
CA GLY A 30 -11.46 -9.72 3.81
C GLY A 30 -11.10 -8.25 3.57
N ILE A 31 -10.34 -7.94 2.53
CA ILE A 31 -9.86 -6.60 2.21
C ILE A 31 -10.40 -6.16 0.84
N THR A 32 -10.93 -4.96 0.75
CA THR A 32 -11.15 -4.27 -0.52
C THR A 32 -9.90 -3.48 -0.86
N HIS A 33 -9.23 -3.85 -1.96
CA HIS A 33 -8.12 -3.09 -2.53
C HIS A 33 -8.60 -2.19 -3.67
N SER A 34 -8.00 -1.01 -3.80
CA SER A 34 -8.13 -0.20 -5.00
C SER A 34 -6.84 0.59 -5.29
N SER A 35 -6.65 0.92 -6.55
CA SER A 35 -5.56 1.80 -7.01
C SER A 35 -6.10 2.88 -7.95
N SER A 36 -5.49 4.06 -7.90
CA SER A 36 -5.86 5.20 -8.73
C SER A 36 -4.66 6.14 -8.92
N PHE A 37 -4.92 7.31 -9.50
CA PHE A 37 -3.96 8.39 -9.63
C PHE A 37 -4.55 9.70 -9.12
N MET A 38 -3.74 10.51 -8.45
CA MET A 38 -4.05 11.90 -8.13
C MET A 38 -3.07 12.85 -8.83
N ARG A 39 -3.51 14.05 -9.19
CA ARG A 39 -2.60 15.08 -9.72
C ARG A 39 -1.98 15.89 -8.59
N ASN A 40 -0.66 16.02 -8.59
CA ASN A 40 0.02 16.94 -7.67
C ASN A 40 0.05 18.39 -8.22
N ALA A 41 0.56 19.33 -7.41
CA ALA A 41 0.67 20.75 -7.78
C ALA A 41 1.59 21.02 -9.00
N ARG A 42 2.42 20.06 -9.40
CA ARG A 42 3.27 20.11 -10.60
C ARG A 42 2.60 19.50 -11.83
N GLY A 43 1.35 19.06 -11.71
CA GLY A 43 0.57 18.48 -12.79
C GLY A 43 0.90 17.02 -13.10
N MET A 44 1.74 16.35 -12.30
CA MET A 44 2.15 14.95 -12.45
C MET A 44 1.10 14.00 -11.89
N ASN A 45 0.93 12.84 -12.52
CA ASN A 45 0.11 11.74 -12.00
C ASN A 45 0.88 11.01 -10.91
N ILE A 46 0.31 10.97 -9.72
CA ILE A 46 0.85 10.27 -8.56
C ILE A 46 -0.01 9.06 -8.31
N PHE A 47 0.60 7.88 -8.35
CA PHE A 47 -0.09 6.62 -8.09
C PHE A 47 -0.47 6.54 -6.62
N THR A 48 -1.68 6.05 -6.36
CA THR A 48 -2.23 5.88 -5.01
C THR A 48 -2.86 4.52 -4.88
N GLN A 49 -2.77 3.93 -3.70
CA GLN A 49 -3.45 2.68 -3.35
C GLN A 49 -4.20 2.81 -2.03
N SER A 50 -5.23 1.99 -1.85
CA SER A 50 -5.93 1.85 -0.57
C SER A 50 -6.32 0.40 -0.29
N TRP A 51 -6.37 0.06 0.99
CA TRP A 51 -6.80 -1.23 1.51
C TRP A 51 -7.78 -0.97 2.65
N LEU A 52 -9.03 -1.40 2.48
CA LEU A 52 -10.09 -1.20 3.45
C LEU A 52 -10.56 -2.57 3.96
N PRO A 53 -10.85 -2.74 5.25
CA PRO A 53 -11.51 -3.94 5.74
C PRO A 53 -12.89 -4.06 5.09
N ILE A 54 -13.25 -5.25 4.61
CA ILE A 54 -14.61 -5.54 4.15
C ILE A 54 -15.53 -5.59 5.37
N ASP A 55 -16.63 -4.85 5.29
CA ASP A 55 -17.59 -4.73 6.38
C ASP A 55 -18.49 -5.97 6.46
N HIS A 56 -17.91 -7.10 6.90
CA HIS A 56 -18.66 -8.33 7.12
C HIS A 56 -19.47 -8.32 8.44
N ASP A 57 -19.15 -7.42 9.37
CA ASP A 57 -19.62 -7.45 10.77
C ASP A 57 -20.15 -6.10 11.32
N ASN A 58 -20.46 -5.09 10.49
CA ASN A 58 -20.72 -3.70 10.93
C ASN A 58 -19.55 -3.11 11.74
N LYS A 59 -18.31 -3.50 11.42
CA LYS A 59 -17.12 -3.02 12.13
C LYS A 59 -16.71 -1.68 11.53
N GLN A 60 -16.93 -0.62 12.31
CA GLN A 60 -16.49 0.72 11.94
C GLN A 60 -14.96 0.78 11.80
N VAL A 61 -14.47 1.38 10.71
CA VAL A 61 -13.04 1.67 10.53
C VAL A 61 -12.53 2.45 11.73
N MET A 62 -11.54 1.90 12.43
CA MET A 62 -11.03 2.45 13.70
C MET A 62 -10.14 3.68 13.50
N GLY A 63 -9.60 3.86 12.30
CA GLY A 63 -8.72 4.97 11.94
C GLY A 63 -8.10 4.77 10.56
N ILE A 64 -7.34 5.77 10.13
CA ILE A 64 -6.63 5.76 8.85
C ILE A 64 -5.12 5.69 9.11
N VAL A 65 -4.44 4.83 8.36
CA VAL A 65 -2.98 4.70 8.36
C VAL A 65 -2.45 5.06 6.98
N CYS A 66 -1.66 6.13 6.92
CA CYS A 66 -0.93 6.52 5.71
C CYS A 66 0.43 5.82 5.68
N LEU A 67 0.62 4.89 4.76
CA LEU A 67 1.89 4.21 4.55
C LEU A 67 2.74 5.01 3.57
N VAL A 68 4.00 5.24 3.94
CA VAL A 68 4.96 6.03 3.15
C VAL A 68 6.21 5.19 2.95
N HIS A 69 6.63 5.00 1.70
CA HIS A 69 7.82 4.23 1.37
C HIS A 69 9.09 5.11 1.45
N GLY A 70 10.25 4.45 1.55
CA GLY A 70 11.57 5.09 1.49
C GLY A 70 12.07 5.29 0.07
N TYR A 71 13.30 5.78 -0.07
CA TYR A 71 13.90 6.15 -1.37
C TYR A 71 13.94 5.01 -2.40
N THR A 72 14.27 3.78 -2.01
CA THR A 72 14.39 2.67 -2.97
C THR A 72 13.12 1.83 -3.08
N GLY A 73 12.00 2.28 -2.51
CA GLY A 73 10.77 1.51 -2.41
C GLY A 73 9.63 2.07 -3.25
N GLU A 74 8.53 1.33 -3.28
CA GLU A 74 7.21 1.74 -3.78
C GLU A 74 6.10 0.94 -3.06
N SER A 75 4.85 1.32 -3.25
CA SER A 75 3.72 0.81 -2.48
C SER A 75 3.30 -0.64 -2.79
N SER A 76 3.44 -1.10 -4.04
CA SER A 76 2.92 -2.40 -4.50
C SER A 76 3.79 -3.59 -4.07
N TRP A 77 5.08 -3.38 -3.81
CA TRP A 77 6.00 -4.40 -3.31
C TRP A 77 6.31 -4.24 -1.82
N PHE A 78 6.73 -3.05 -1.39
CA PHE A 78 7.24 -2.86 -0.02
C PHE A 78 6.13 -2.74 1.03
N LEU A 79 5.02 -2.09 0.69
CA LEU A 79 4.02 -1.70 1.69
C LEU A 79 2.77 -2.59 1.70
N GLN A 80 2.41 -3.15 0.55
CA GLN A 80 1.12 -3.79 0.32
C GLN A 80 0.76 -4.89 1.33
N LEU A 81 1.67 -5.82 1.65
CA LEU A 81 1.37 -6.90 2.60
C LEU A 81 1.24 -6.39 4.03
N THR A 82 1.98 -5.35 4.39
CA THR A 82 1.84 -4.66 5.68
C THR A 82 0.54 -3.87 5.74
N ALA A 83 0.11 -3.22 4.64
CA ALA A 83 -1.18 -2.56 4.56
C ALA A 83 -2.33 -3.57 4.76
N VAL A 84 -2.25 -4.76 4.16
CA VAL A 84 -3.21 -5.84 4.40
C VAL A 84 -3.18 -6.29 5.86
N ALA A 85 -2.00 -6.46 6.46
CA ALA A 85 -1.88 -6.83 7.87
C ALA A 85 -2.53 -5.81 8.80
N ILE A 86 -2.33 -4.52 8.55
CA ILE A 86 -2.93 -3.42 9.34
C ILE A 86 -4.44 -3.33 9.07
N ALA A 87 -4.87 -3.48 7.82
CA ALA A 87 -6.28 -3.39 7.47
C ALA A 87 -7.11 -4.52 8.08
N LYS A 88 -6.56 -5.73 8.19
CA LYS A 88 -7.17 -6.86 8.91
C LYS A 88 -7.42 -6.56 10.39
N GLN A 89 -6.68 -5.61 10.97
CA GLN A 89 -6.87 -5.17 12.34
C GLN A 89 -7.97 -4.09 12.47
N GLY A 90 -8.63 -3.67 11.39
CA GLY A 90 -9.75 -2.73 11.40
C GLY A 90 -9.41 -1.28 11.02
N PHE A 91 -8.23 -1.04 10.43
CA PHE A 91 -7.82 0.29 9.96
C PHE A 91 -7.99 0.42 8.44
N ALA A 92 -8.33 1.60 7.94
CA ALA A 92 -8.19 1.90 6.53
C ALA A 92 -6.74 2.27 6.24
N CYS A 93 -6.13 1.66 5.23
CA CYS A 93 -4.76 1.96 4.82
C CYS A 93 -4.77 2.68 3.49
N CYS A 94 -3.89 3.67 3.33
CA CYS A 94 -3.63 4.29 2.05
C CYS A 94 -2.14 4.53 1.84
N ALA A 95 -1.71 4.53 0.59
CA ALA A 95 -0.35 4.82 0.20
C ALA A 95 -0.34 5.64 -1.09
N LEU A 96 0.75 6.36 -1.30
CA LEU A 96 1.10 6.95 -2.59
C LEU A 96 2.54 6.58 -2.93
N ASP A 97 2.83 6.49 -4.22
CA ASP A 97 4.22 6.39 -4.68
C ASP A 97 4.79 7.79 -4.85
N HIS A 98 5.98 8.04 -4.30
CA HIS A 98 6.69 9.30 -4.50
C HIS A 98 6.91 9.57 -5.99
N GLN A 99 7.06 10.84 -6.35
CA GLN A 99 7.41 11.23 -7.72
C GLN A 99 8.63 10.45 -8.22
N GLY A 100 8.55 9.91 -9.44
CA GLY A 100 9.62 9.08 -10.03
C GLY A 100 9.83 7.71 -9.39
N HIS A 101 8.88 7.22 -8.59
CA HIS A 101 8.88 5.89 -7.98
C HIS A 101 7.60 5.13 -8.34
N GLY A 102 7.66 3.80 -8.28
CA GLY A 102 6.55 2.91 -8.60
C GLY A 102 5.85 3.30 -9.90
N PHE A 103 4.56 3.60 -9.83
CA PHE A 103 3.78 4.01 -11.00
C PHE A 103 3.59 5.52 -11.13
N SER A 104 4.22 6.34 -10.28
CA SER A 104 4.12 7.80 -10.32
C SER A 104 5.01 8.43 -11.39
N ASP A 105 4.52 9.51 -12.00
CA ASP A 105 5.28 10.34 -12.92
C ASP A 105 6.52 10.96 -12.26
N GLY A 106 7.57 11.17 -13.06
CA GLY A 106 8.80 11.86 -12.65
C GLY A 106 10.05 11.23 -13.24
N LEU A 107 11.20 11.88 -13.02
CA LEU A 107 12.49 11.27 -13.31
C LEU A 107 12.77 10.18 -12.26
N SER A 108 13.11 8.99 -12.71
CA SER A 108 13.27 7.82 -11.84
C SER A 108 14.23 8.11 -10.68
N THR A 109 13.76 7.91 -9.45
CA THR A 109 14.51 8.13 -8.20
C THR A 109 15.07 9.55 -8.01
N HIS A 110 14.59 10.55 -8.75
CA HIS A 110 15.14 11.90 -8.67
C HIS A 110 14.45 12.76 -7.60
N ILE A 111 15.22 13.18 -6.60
CA ILE A 111 14.79 14.19 -5.63
C ILE A 111 15.27 15.56 -6.12
N THR A 112 14.33 16.42 -6.52
CA THR A 112 14.66 17.76 -7.04
C THR A 112 15.26 18.69 -5.97
N ASN A 113 14.90 18.49 -4.71
CA ASN A 113 15.47 19.22 -3.57
C ASN A 113 15.46 18.33 -2.31
N ILE A 114 16.65 18.06 -1.76
CA ILE A 114 16.83 17.20 -0.57
C ILE A 114 16.75 17.97 0.75
N GLU A 115 16.79 19.32 0.72
CA GLU A 115 16.72 20.16 1.92
C GLU A 115 15.55 19.83 2.87
N PRO A 116 14.34 19.46 2.40
CA PRO A 116 13.25 19.05 3.31
C PRO A 116 13.52 17.78 4.11
N VAL A 117 14.49 16.95 3.70
CA VAL A 117 14.83 15.66 4.35
C VAL A 117 16.00 15.80 5.33
N LEU A 118 16.86 16.82 5.16
CA LEU A 118 18.11 16.97 5.93
C LEU A 118 17.96 17.73 7.28
N ARG A 119 16.74 18.12 7.66
CA ARG A 119 16.50 19.00 8.82
C ARG A 119 16.28 18.25 10.13
#